data_AF-A0A9P4V5N7-F1
#
_entry.id   AF-A0A9P4V5N7-F1
#
_cell.length_a   1.000
_cell.length_b   1.000
_cell.length_c   1.000
_cell.angle_alpha   90.00
_cell.angle_beta   90.00
_cell.angle_gamma   90.00
#
_symmetry.space_group_name_H-M   'P 1'
#
loop_
_entity.id
_entity.type
_entity.pdbx_description
1 polymer ?
#
loop_
_entity_poly.entity_id
_entity_poly.type
_entity_poly.pdbx_seq_one_letter_code
_entity_poly.pdbx_strand_id
1 'polypeptide(L)'
;MPVPSYGAMPLAKTFLLVRIMQVVAMLIIIGITSNFVSLIVTTGVEPPKEVVGTLSIACIATLYIMVSIAFFWSQANLGLLVMSGADSLLLIAFIVIAVTVGKPLSFLNCYVIGSASKEVDAQAAYAFTVSVAQNLNTVGSKLNLGNWAGATKSNCFQSKTIWGLGIALW
;
A
#
# COMPACT_ATOMS: atom_id res chain seq x y z
N MET A 1 33.05 10.35 -10.00
CA MET A 1 32.85 11.81 -9.86
C MET A 1 32.81 12.12 -8.38
N PRO A 2 33.61 13.06 -7.86
CA PRO A 2 33.41 13.58 -6.51
C PRO A 2 31.98 14.14 -6.43
N VAL A 3 31.34 13.99 -5.27
CA VAL A 3 29.98 14.49 -4.97
C VAL A 3 29.78 15.84 -5.67
N PRO A 4 28.75 16.03 -6.52
CA PRO A 4 28.62 17.24 -7.32
C PRO A 4 28.70 18.48 -6.42
N SER A 5 29.81 19.22 -6.54
CA SER A 5 30.19 20.37 -5.73
C SER A 5 29.44 21.62 -6.21
N TYR A 6 28.11 21.55 -6.20
CA TYR A 6 27.21 22.69 -6.41
C TYR A 6 26.49 23.03 -5.11
N GLY A 7 27.18 23.15 -3.97
CA GLY A 7 26.52 23.47 -2.68
C GLY A 7 25.35 22.55 -2.29
N ALA A 8 25.23 21.37 -2.92
CA ALA A 8 24.05 20.50 -2.89
C ALA A 8 24.14 19.42 -1.80
N MET A 9 25.04 19.59 -0.83
CA MET A 9 25.13 18.74 0.36
C MET A 9 23.79 18.58 1.09
N PRO A 10 22.94 19.62 1.26
CA PRO A 10 21.61 19.42 1.85
C PRO A 10 20.71 18.54 0.98
N LEU A 11 20.70 18.70 -0.36
CA LEU A 11 19.88 17.89 -1.27
C LEU A 11 20.28 16.40 -1.26
N ALA A 12 21.58 16.13 -1.24
CA ALA A 12 22.11 14.77 -1.14
C ALA A 12 21.70 14.09 0.18
N LYS A 13 21.74 14.84 1.29
CA LYS A 13 21.36 14.33 2.62
C LYS A 13 19.85 14.13 2.77
N THR A 14 19.03 15.06 2.25
CA THR A 14 17.57 14.92 2.27
C THR A 14 17.11 13.75 1.39
N PHE A 15 17.72 13.57 0.22
CA PHE A 15 17.46 12.41 -0.64
C PHE A 15 17.72 11.09 0.09
N LEU A 16 18.89 10.96 0.74
CA LEU A 16 19.24 9.75 1.48
C LEU A 16 18.30 9.52 2.68
N LEU A 17 17.90 10.58 3.39
CA LEU A 17 16.94 10.48 4.49
C LEU A 17 15.57 9.97 4.01
N VAL A 18 15.02 10.57 2.95
CA VAL A 18 13.74 10.16 2.37
C VAL A 18 13.80 8.70 1.90
N ARG A 19 14.93 8.27 1.30
CA ARG A 19 15.14 6.88 0.90
C ARG A 19 15.11 5.91 2.07
N ILE A 20 15.76 6.24 3.19
CA ILE A 20 15.71 5.40 4.40
C ILE A 20 14.27 5.31 4.92
N MET A 21 13.55 6.44 4.96
CA MET A 21 12.14 6.46 5.37
C MET A 21 11.25 5.62 4.44
N GLN A 22 11.52 5.65 3.13
CA GLN A 22 10.87 4.80 2.13
C GLN A 22 11.11 3.30 2.39
N VAL A 23 12.34 2.89 2.70
CA VAL A 23 12.64 1.49 3.05
C VAL A 23 11.86 1.05 4.28
N VAL A 24 11.88 1.85 5.35
CA VAL A 24 11.19 1.50 6.61
C VAL A 24 9.68 1.34 6.38
N ALA A 25 9.06 2.26 5.65
CA ALA A 25 7.64 2.17 5.37
C ALA A 25 7.28 0.99 4.46
N MET A 26 8.14 0.64 3.50
CA MET A 26 7.93 -0.54 2.65
C MET A 26 7.98 -1.83 3.46
N LEU A 27 8.90 -1.97 4.41
CA LEU A 27 8.94 -3.12 5.29
C LEU A 27 7.66 -3.24 6.13
N ILE A 28 7.10 -2.12 6.58
CA ILE A 28 5.81 -2.10 7.28
C ILE A 28 4.69 -2.55 6.35
N ILE A 29 4.61 -2.02 5.12
CA ILE A 29 3.61 -2.40 4.13
C ILE A 29 3.69 -3.89 3.81
N ILE A 30 4.90 -4.41 3.54
CA ILE A 30 5.14 -5.84 3.26
C ILE A 30 4.74 -6.70 4.47
N GLY A 31 5.09 -6.29 5.69
CA GLY A 31 4.74 -7.01 6.92
C GLY A 31 3.23 -7.11 7.14
N ILE A 32 2.50 -6.00 6.97
CA ILE A 32 1.04 -5.98 7.15
C ILE A 32 0.37 -6.76 6.02
N THR A 33 0.77 -6.54 4.76
CA THR A 33 0.16 -7.21 3.59
C THR A 33 0.43 -8.72 3.58
N SER A 34 1.64 -9.17 3.94
CA SER A 34 1.95 -10.61 4.03
C SER A 34 1.15 -11.31 5.13
N ASN A 35 0.99 -10.68 6.29
CA ASN A 35 0.12 -11.21 7.35
C ASN A 35 -1.35 -11.28 6.88
N PHE A 36 -1.82 -10.25 6.17
CA PHE A 36 -3.16 -10.23 5.60
C PHE A 36 -3.38 -11.37 4.59
N VAL A 37 -2.42 -11.61 3.70
CA VAL A 37 -2.47 -12.74 2.75
C VAL A 37 -2.46 -14.08 3.50
N SER A 38 -1.62 -14.24 4.52
CA SER A 38 -1.56 -15.47 5.33
C SER A 38 -2.90 -15.77 6.02
N LEU A 39 -3.53 -14.73 6.59
CA LEU A 39 -4.85 -14.84 7.21
C LEU A 39 -5.90 -15.31 6.21
N ILE A 40 -5.91 -14.74 4.99
CA ILE A 40 -6.88 -15.10 3.95
C ILE A 40 -6.67 -16.53 3.47
N VAL A 41 -5.43 -16.92 3.17
CA VAL A 41 -5.10 -18.27 2.68
C VAL A 41 -5.44 -19.33 3.72
N THR A 42 -5.27 -19.04 5.01
CA THR A 42 -5.63 -19.95 6.11
C THR A 42 -7.14 -20.23 6.17
N THR A 43 -7.98 -19.34 5.65
CA THR A 43 -9.44 -19.57 5.55
C THR A 43 -9.86 -20.36 4.31
N GLY A 44 -8.92 -20.80 3.47
CA GLY A 44 -9.20 -21.56 2.25
C GLY A 44 -9.76 -20.73 1.10
N VAL A 45 -9.62 -19.40 1.16
CA VAL A 45 -10.08 -18.46 0.12
C VAL A 45 -8.88 -17.84 -0.59
N GLU A 46 -9.01 -17.62 -1.90
CA GLU A 46 -7.98 -16.92 -2.68
C GLU A 46 -7.92 -15.42 -2.30
N PRO A 47 -6.71 -14.87 -2.07
CA PRO A 47 -6.57 -13.45 -1.73
C PRO A 47 -6.98 -12.54 -2.90
N PRO A 48 -7.54 -11.35 -2.61
CA PRO A 48 -7.89 -10.37 -3.63
C PRO A 48 -6.66 -9.98 -4.47
N LYS A 49 -6.85 -9.93 -5.80
CA LYS A 49 -5.80 -9.59 -6.77
C LYS A 49 -5.13 -8.23 -6.48
N GLU A 50 -5.86 -7.30 -5.88
CA GLU A 50 -5.39 -5.97 -5.50
C GLU A 50 -4.33 -6.05 -4.38
N VAL A 51 -4.51 -6.94 -3.40
CA VAL A 51 -3.55 -7.14 -2.29
C VAL A 51 -2.30 -7.82 -2.79
N VAL A 52 -2.47 -8.86 -3.62
CA VAL A 52 -1.34 -9.59 -4.22
C VAL A 52 -0.52 -8.66 -5.12
N GLY A 53 -1.20 -7.83 -5.93
CA GLY A 53 -0.56 -6.81 -6.75
C GLY A 53 0.21 -5.79 -5.91
N THR A 54 -0.40 -5.28 -4.84
CA THR A 54 0.26 -4.34 -3.91
C THR A 54 1.51 -4.95 -3.28
N LEU A 55 1.43 -6.19 -2.80
CA LEU A 55 2.58 -6.90 -2.23
C LEU A 55 3.71 -7.07 -3.26
N SER A 56 3.38 -7.48 -4.49
CA SER A 56 4.39 -7.68 -5.53
C SER A 56 5.14 -6.39 -5.90
N ILE A 57 4.40 -5.29 -6.06
CA ILE A 57 4.98 -3.97 -6.39
C ILE A 57 5.78 -3.43 -5.21
N ALA A 58 5.30 -3.60 -3.97
CA ALA A 58 6.04 -3.21 -2.77
C ALA A 58 7.39 -3.94 -2.66
N CYS A 59 7.45 -5.25 -2.97
CA CYS A 59 8.70 -6.01 -2.99
C CYS A 59 9.68 -5.49 -4.06
N ILE A 60 9.22 -5.27 -5.30
CA ILE A 60 10.06 -4.74 -6.38
C ILE A 60 10.56 -3.34 -6.05
N ALA A 61 9.68 -2.47 -5.54
CA ALA A 61 10.03 -1.11 -5.15
C ALA A 61 11.05 -1.10 -4.00
N THR A 62 10.95 -2.02 -3.04
CA THR A 62 11.92 -2.19 -1.95
C THR A 62 13.30 -2.55 -2.48
N LEU A 63 13.39 -3.52 -3.40
CA LEU A 63 14.64 -3.90 -4.05
C LEU A 63 15.24 -2.72 -4.82
N TYR A 64 14.42 -1.99 -5.57
CA TYR A 64 14.86 -0.79 -6.29
C TYR A 64 15.43 0.28 -5.36
N ILE A 65 14.76 0.60 -4.26
CA ILE A 65 15.22 1.61 -3.28
C ILE A 65 16.54 1.16 -2.62
N MET A 66 16.66 -0.12 -2.29
CA MET A 66 17.88 -0.66 -1.67
C MET A 66 19.08 -0.59 -2.62
N VAL A 67 18.89 -0.99 -3.88
CA VAL A 67 19.90 -0.89 -4.93
C VAL A 67 20.26 0.56 -5.23
N SER A 68 19.27 1.46 -5.21
CA SER A 68 19.42 2.90 -5.37
C SER A 68 20.35 3.52 -4.31
N ILE A 69 20.23 3.11 -3.04
CA ILE A 69 21.13 3.57 -1.97
C ILE A 69 22.56 3.09 -2.23
N ALA A 70 22.75 1.83 -2.65
CA ALA A 70 24.07 1.30 -2.96
C ALA A 70 24.75 2.02 -4.15
N PHE A 71 23.98 2.35 -5.20
CA PHE A 71 24.49 3.14 -6.33
C PHE A 71 24.85 4.57 -5.94
N PHE A 72 24.11 5.18 -5.01
CA PHE A 72 24.43 6.52 -4.50
C PHE A 72 25.77 6.59 -3.75
N TRP A 73 26.18 5.49 -3.10
CA TRP A 73 27.49 5.38 -2.46
C TRP A 73 28.61 4.89 -3.39
N SER A 74 28.27 4.30 -4.53
CA SER A 74 29.23 3.84 -5.53
C SER A 74 29.77 5.00 -6.39
N GLN A 75 31.00 4.86 -6.89
CA GLN A 75 31.58 5.81 -7.86
C GLN A 75 30.81 5.86 -9.19
N ALA A 76 29.99 4.83 -9.47
CA ALA A 76 29.02 4.78 -10.55
C ALA A 76 27.74 5.56 -10.17
N ASN A 77 27.86 6.87 -10.02
CA ASN A 77 26.74 7.73 -9.69
C ASN A 77 25.83 7.87 -10.92
N LEU A 78 24.68 7.18 -10.95
CA LEU A 78 23.63 7.51 -11.90
C LEU A 78 23.19 8.95 -11.62
N GLY A 79 23.06 9.78 -12.66
CA GLY A 79 22.63 11.16 -12.48
C GLY A 79 21.28 11.22 -11.75
N LEU A 80 21.12 12.18 -10.83
CA LEU A 80 19.90 12.37 -10.03
C LEU A 80 18.63 12.38 -10.90
N LEU A 81 18.77 12.86 -12.14
CA LEU A 81 17.71 12.92 -13.17
C LEU A 81 17.26 11.54 -13.66
N VAL A 82 18.18 10.59 -13.84
CA VAL A 82 17.85 9.20 -14.22
C VAL A 82 17.12 8.51 -13.08
N MET A 83 17.58 8.77 -11.85
CA MET A 83 16.96 8.24 -10.64
C MET A 83 15.53 8.76 -10.49
N SER A 84 15.33 10.07 -10.59
CA SER A 84 13.99 10.67 -10.56
C SER A 84 13.06 10.16 -11.68
N GLY A 85 13.63 9.83 -12.84
CA GLY A 85 12.87 9.20 -13.93
C GLY A 85 12.37 7.82 -13.54
N ALA A 86 13.22 6.98 -12.96
CA ALA A 86 12.82 5.67 -12.45
C ALA A 86 11.82 5.76 -11.28
N ASP A 87 11.96 6.74 -10.39
CA ASP A 87 10.97 7.00 -9.34
C ASP A 87 9.61 7.43 -9.91
N SER A 88 9.58 8.26 -10.96
CA SER A 88 8.33 8.67 -11.60
C SER A 88 7.57 7.50 -12.24
N LEU A 89 8.28 6.49 -12.75
CA LEU A 89 7.68 5.26 -13.26
C LEU A 89 7.06 4.42 -12.13
N LEU A 90 7.72 4.34 -10.97
CA LEU A 90 7.17 3.68 -9.79
C LEU A 90 5.97 4.44 -9.22
N LEU A 91 6.01 5.78 -9.22
CA LEU A 91 4.90 6.63 -8.79
C LEU A 91 3.62 6.30 -9.58
N ILE A 92 3.73 6.12 -10.90
CA ILE A 92 2.58 5.70 -11.75
C ILE A 92 2.00 4.36 -11.26
N ALA A 93 2.85 3.37 -10.94
CA ALA A 93 2.38 2.08 -10.42
C ALA A 93 1.66 2.24 -9.06
N PHE A 94 2.18 3.09 -8.18
CA PHE A 94 1.55 3.39 -6.89
C PHE A 94 0.24 4.17 -7.03
N ILE A 95 0.07 5.03 -8.03
CA ILE A 95 -1.22 5.67 -8.33
C ILE A 95 -2.27 4.62 -8.69
N VAL A 96 -1.94 3.65 -9.54
CA VAL A 96 -2.88 2.59 -9.92
C VAL A 96 -3.30 1.77 -8.70
N ILE A 97 -2.35 1.43 -7.81
CA ILE A 97 -2.68 0.79 -6.53
C ILE A 97 -3.57 1.70 -5.68
N ALA A 98 -3.22 2.99 -5.54
CA ALA A 98 -3.95 3.93 -4.72
C ALA A 98 -5.41 4.08 -5.16
N VAL A 99 -5.68 4.08 -6.47
CA VAL A 99 -7.04 4.17 -7.02
C VAL A 99 -7.78 2.83 -6.89
N THR A 100 -7.12 1.70 -7.13
CA THR A 100 -7.76 0.37 -7.07
C THR A 100 -8.08 -0.06 -5.64
N VAL A 101 -7.13 0.15 -4.71
CA VAL A 101 -7.28 -0.14 -3.28
C VAL A 101 -8.05 0.95 -2.54
N GLY A 102 -7.93 2.22 -2.96
CA GLY A 102 -8.60 3.35 -2.32
C GLY A 102 -10.11 3.39 -2.52
N LYS A 103 -10.61 2.96 -3.69
CA LYS A 103 -12.06 2.90 -3.97
C LYS A 103 -12.87 2.17 -2.87
N PRO A 104 -12.54 0.91 -2.50
CA PRO A 104 -13.26 0.22 -1.43
C PRO A 104 -12.92 0.73 -0.02
N LEU A 105 -11.72 1.27 0.21
CA LEU A 105 -11.27 1.69 1.55
C LEU A 105 -11.70 3.10 1.95
N SER A 106 -11.95 3.98 0.98
CA SER A 106 -12.33 5.37 1.21
C SER A 106 -13.71 5.48 1.88
N PHE A 107 -14.65 4.61 1.51
CA PHE A 107 -16.01 4.56 2.07
C PHE A 107 -16.12 3.74 3.37
N LEU A 108 -15.03 3.11 3.81
CA LEU A 108 -15.04 2.25 5.00
C LEU A 108 -14.72 3.05 6.25
N ASN A 109 -15.62 3.03 7.24
CA ASN A 109 -15.42 3.68 8.53
C ASN A 109 -15.02 2.64 9.58
N CYS A 110 -13.78 2.69 10.07
CA CYS A 110 -13.24 1.65 10.97
C CYS A 110 -13.79 1.75 12.41
N TYR A 111 -14.44 2.85 12.78
CA TYR A 111 -14.98 3.06 14.13
C TYR A 111 -16.29 2.31 14.38
N VAL A 112 -17.02 1.95 13.32
CA VAL A 112 -18.34 1.29 13.40
C VAL A 112 -18.26 -0.24 13.28
N ILE A 113 -17.07 -0.80 13.01
CA ILE A 113 -16.87 -2.24 12.92
C ILE A 113 -16.87 -2.84 14.34
N GLY A 114 -17.97 -3.51 14.69
CA GLY A 114 -18.21 -4.16 15.98
C GLY A 114 -19.18 -3.44 16.92
N SER A 115 -19.68 -2.25 16.55
CA SER A 115 -20.60 -1.43 17.34
C SER A 115 -21.93 -1.29 16.61
N ALA A 116 -22.83 -2.27 16.82
CA ALA A 116 -24.19 -2.19 16.30
C ALA A 116 -25.01 -1.13 17.08
N SER A 117 -25.25 0.05 16.47
CA SER A 117 -26.44 0.96 16.59
C SER A 117 -26.22 2.22 15.71
N LYS A 118 -26.86 2.36 14.54
CA LYS A 118 -28.13 3.08 14.23
C LYS A 118 -28.00 4.60 14.50
N GLU A 119 -28.22 5.59 13.62
CA GLU A 119 -29.11 5.72 12.46
C GLU A 119 -28.56 6.57 11.28
N VAL A 120 -27.35 7.16 11.35
CA VAL A 120 -26.88 8.12 10.30
C VAL A 120 -25.78 7.56 9.38
N ASP A 121 -24.91 6.68 9.88
CA ASP A 121 -23.83 6.01 9.11
C ASP A 121 -24.25 4.65 8.51
N ALA A 122 -25.49 4.23 8.76
CA ALA A 122 -26.04 2.96 8.31
C ALA A 122 -26.14 2.90 6.78
N GLN A 123 -26.42 3.98 6.06
CA GLN A 123 -26.67 3.88 4.61
C GLN A 123 -25.44 3.46 3.79
N ALA A 124 -24.24 3.97 4.10
CA ALA A 124 -23.02 3.67 3.33
C ALA A 124 -22.43 2.29 3.69
N ALA A 125 -22.39 1.95 4.97
CA ALA A 125 -21.91 0.66 5.45
C ALA A 125 -22.91 -0.47 5.18
N TYR A 126 -24.23 -0.22 5.28
CA TYR A 126 -25.27 -1.18 4.92
C TYR A 126 -25.37 -1.37 3.41
N ALA A 127 -25.25 -0.33 2.57
CA ALA A 127 -25.24 -0.52 1.11
C ALA A 127 -24.05 -1.39 0.65
N PHE A 128 -22.87 -1.20 1.26
CA PHE A 128 -21.71 -2.06 1.01
C PHE A 128 -21.91 -3.48 1.56
N THR A 129 -22.39 -3.63 2.79
CA THR A 129 -22.61 -4.94 3.43
C THR A 129 -23.77 -5.72 2.78
N VAL A 130 -24.81 -5.05 2.30
CA VAL A 130 -25.96 -5.64 1.60
C VAL A 130 -25.59 -6.01 0.16
N SER A 131 -24.86 -5.15 -0.56
CA SER A 131 -24.34 -5.54 -1.88
C SER A 131 -23.38 -6.72 -1.77
N VAL A 132 -22.60 -6.82 -0.70
CA VAL A 132 -21.75 -7.98 -0.41
C VAL A 132 -22.56 -9.20 0.01
N ALA A 133 -23.54 -9.07 0.90
CA ALA A 133 -24.39 -10.17 1.37
C ALA A 133 -25.27 -10.75 0.26
N GLN A 134 -25.74 -9.92 -0.68
CA GLN A 134 -26.48 -10.36 -1.86
C GLN A 134 -25.59 -11.13 -2.86
N ASN A 135 -24.28 -10.87 -2.88
CA ASN A 135 -23.32 -11.56 -3.75
C ASN A 135 -22.61 -12.75 -3.07
N LEU A 136 -22.67 -12.87 -1.74
CA LEU A 136 -22.09 -13.98 -0.95
C LEU A 136 -22.93 -15.27 -1.00
N ASN A 137 -24.18 -15.22 -1.44
CA ASN A 137 -25.08 -16.39 -1.47
C ASN A 137 -24.85 -17.31 -2.69
N THR A 138 -23.74 -17.12 -3.40
CA THR A 138 -23.27 -18.00 -4.48
C THR A 138 -21.93 -18.60 -4.07
N VAL A 139 -21.95 -19.90 -3.77
CA VAL A 139 -20.76 -20.72 -3.52
C VAL A 139 -19.82 -20.63 -4.74
N GLY A 140 -18.65 -19.99 -4.57
CA GLY A 140 -17.65 -19.76 -5.63
C GLY A 140 -17.28 -18.29 -5.90
N SER A 141 -17.88 -17.32 -5.20
CA SER A 141 -17.66 -15.89 -5.47
C SER A 141 -16.34 -15.33 -4.90
N LYS A 142 -15.54 -14.69 -5.77
CA LYS A 142 -14.30 -13.99 -5.43
C LYS A 142 -14.58 -12.90 -4.40
N LEU A 143 -14.14 -13.08 -3.15
CA LEU A 143 -14.28 -12.06 -2.10
C LEU A 143 -13.39 -10.86 -2.43
N ASN A 144 -14.01 -9.69 -2.58
CA ASN A 144 -13.31 -8.43 -2.85
C ASN A 144 -12.57 -7.91 -1.61
N LEU A 145 -11.56 -7.07 -1.83
CA LEU A 145 -10.74 -6.45 -0.78
C LEU A 145 -11.55 -5.77 0.32
N GLY A 146 -12.68 -5.14 -0.01
CA GLY A 146 -13.53 -4.48 0.98
C GLY A 146 -14.16 -5.44 2.00
N ASN A 147 -14.41 -6.69 1.64
CA ASN A 147 -14.99 -7.69 2.55
C ASN A 147 -13.97 -8.10 3.62
N TRP A 148 -12.71 -8.27 3.20
CA TRP A 148 -11.60 -8.62 4.08
C TRP A 148 -11.14 -7.44 4.94
N ALA A 149 -11.11 -6.24 4.35
CA ALA A 149 -10.76 -5.01 5.07
C ALA A 149 -11.82 -4.64 6.12
N GLY A 150 -13.10 -4.95 5.88
CA GLY A 150 -14.21 -4.71 6.81
C GLY A 150 -14.44 -5.80 7.85
N ALA A 151 -13.74 -6.93 7.78
CA ALA A 151 -14.03 -8.11 8.63
C ALA A 151 -13.78 -7.85 10.13
N THR A 152 -12.76 -7.06 10.46
CA THR A 152 -12.46 -6.66 11.84
C THR A 152 -11.97 -5.22 11.88
N LYS A 153 -12.10 -4.57 13.03
CA LYS A 153 -11.58 -3.21 13.23
C LYS A 153 -10.07 -3.13 12.98
N SER A 154 -9.35 -4.18 13.39
CA SER A 154 -7.90 -4.31 13.16
C SER A 154 -7.57 -4.36 11.66
N ASN A 155 -8.28 -5.20 10.89
CA ASN A 155 -8.08 -5.33 9.45
C ASN A 155 -8.38 -4.03 8.68
N CYS A 156 -9.36 -3.26 9.14
CA CYS A 156 -9.72 -1.98 8.54
C CYS A 156 -8.60 -0.95 8.71
N PHE A 157 -8.07 -0.80 9.93
CA PHE A 157 -6.94 0.10 10.17
C PHE A 157 -5.69 -0.35 9.42
N GLN A 158 -5.38 -1.65 9.43
CA GLN A 158 -4.24 -2.21 8.68
C GLN A 158 -4.32 -1.89 7.19
N SER A 159 -5.49 -2.09 6.57
CA SER A 159 -5.71 -1.80 5.15
C SER A 159 -5.60 -0.30 4.84
N LYS A 160 -6.13 0.57 5.72
CA LYS A 160 -5.96 2.02 5.59
C LYS A 160 -4.51 2.45 5.79
N THR A 161 -3.75 1.82 6.68
CA THR A 161 -2.32 2.08 6.86
C THR A 161 -1.52 1.70 5.62
N ILE A 162 -1.80 0.55 5.00
CA ILE A 162 -1.17 0.15 3.73
C ILE A 162 -1.43 1.19 2.64
N TRP A 163 -2.68 1.62 2.50
CA TRP A 163 -3.06 2.63 1.50
C TRP A 163 -2.45 4.01 1.79
N GLY A 164 -2.53 4.47 3.04
CA GLY A 164 -2.03 5.77 3.46
C GLY A 164 -0.51 5.89 3.38
N LEU A 165 0.23 4.88 3.83
CA LEU A 165 1.69 4.82 3.66
C LEU A 165 2.06 4.65 2.18
N GLY A 166 1.26 3.92 1.39
CA GLY A 166 1.47 3.81 -0.05
C GLY A 166 1.40 5.14 -0.79
N ILE A 167 0.50 6.06 -0.38
CA ILE A 167 0.37 7.39 -0.99
C ILE A 167 1.40 8.38 -0.44
N ALA A 168 1.70 8.33 0.87
CA ALA A 168 2.53 9.35 1.50
C ALA A 168 4.01 9.29 1.09
N LEU A 169 4.48 8.14 0.57
CA LEU A 169 5.90 7.87 0.33
C LEU A 169 6.34 7.92 -1.14
N TRP A 170 5.40 8.10 -2.08
CA TRP A 170 5.67 8.15 -3.54
C TRP A 170 5.13 9.42 -4.18
#